data_AF-Q5C0X1-F1
#
_entry.id   AF-Q5C0X1-F1
#
_cell.length_a   1.000
_cell.length_b   1.000
_cell.length_c   1.000
_cell.angle_alpha   90.00
_cell.angle_beta   90.00
_cell.angle_gamma   90.00
#
_symmetry.space_group_name_H-M   'P 1'
#
loop_
_entity.id
_entity.type
_entity.pdbx_description
1 polymer ?
#
loop_
_entity_poly.entity_id
_entity_poly.type
_entity_poly.pdbx_seq_one_letter_code
_entity_poly.pdbx_strand_id
1 'polypeptide(L)'
;MSSLLNYHLLLWNIFIQLFIISTIIQHTILANHSLHHTKEIVIIQWNYHEFSTHITVMLFLILLVCLKLAYHHSPFISAYVPESLLLILIGITFGSIVSYEIDKQSNTIEHSVWKFTPELFAYYLLPPIILESAYGLYNRTFSEYLGTILLFSVLGTICNFLIIGLLMYSLFQLGLLGTPLIQFDIKGFLLFSSIIVA
;
A
#
# COMPACT_ATOMS: atom_id res chain seq x y z
N MET A 1 6.87 -11.21 33.20
CA MET A 1 5.51 -10.61 33.28
C MET A 1 5.49 -9.10 33.05
N SER A 2 6.64 -8.40 33.03
CA SER A 2 6.75 -6.97 32.71
C SER A 2 6.89 -6.67 31.21
N SER A 3 7.46 -7.58 30.42
CA SER A 3 7.63 -7.38 28.97
C SER A 3 6.29 -7.40 28.23
N LEU A 4 5.40 -8.34 28.55
CA LEU A 4 4.09 -8.49 27.89
C LEU A 4 3.16 -7.27 28.15
N LEU A 5 3.30 -6.65 29.33
CA LEU A 5 2.59 -5.40 29.67
C LEU A 5 3.10 -4.22 28.80
N ASN A 6 4.39 -4.17 28.49
CA ASN A 6 4.98 -3.14 27.64
C ASN A 6 4.48 -3.22 26.18
N TYR A 7 4.24 -4.42 25.64
CA TYR A 7 3.67 -4.55 24.28
C TYR A 7 2.21 -4.12 24.21
N HIS A 8 1.43 -4.45 25.24
CA HIS A 8 0.07 -3.96 25.37
C HIS A 8 0.02 -2.43 25.49
N LEU A 9 0.93 -1.83 26.28
CA LEU A 9 1.06 -0.38 26.42
C LEU A 9 1.51 0.29 25.11
N LEU A 10 2.41 -0.33 24.34
CA LEU A 10 2.90 0.21 23.07
C LEU A 10 1.85 0.14 21.96
N LEU A 11 1.08 -0.96 21.90
CA LEU A 11 -0.10 -1.08 21.02
C LEU A 11 -1.19 -0.06 21.40
N TRP A 12 -1.44 0.11 22.70
CA TRP A 12 -2.38 1.12 23.19
C TRP A 12 -1.92 2.54 22.83
N ASN A 13 -0.63 2.83 22.92
CA ASN A 13 -0.08 4.16 22.58
C ASN A 13 -0.17 4.46 21.07
N ILE A 14 0.11 3.48 20.21
CA ILE A 14 -0.04 3.61 18.75
C ILE A 14 -1.52 3.78 18.36
N PHE A 15 -2.41 3.03 19.00
CA PHE A 15 -3.86 3.16 18.78
C PHE A 15 -4.37 4.55 19.22
N ILE A 16 -3.89 5.05 20.37
CA ILE A 16 -4.19 6.42 20.83
C ILE A 16 -3.67 7.45 19.82
N GLN A 17 -2.47 7.26 19.27
CA GLN A 17 -1.89 8.22 18.34
C GLN A 17 -2.65 8.25 17.00
N LEU A 18 -3.07 7.08 16.50
CA LEU A 18 -3.94 6.98 15.32
C LEU A 18 -5.34 7.59 15.57
N PHE A 19 -5.90 7.40 16.76
CA PHE A 19 -7.17 7.99 17.16
C PHE A 19 -7.08 9.53 17.31
N ILE A 20 -5.97 10.05 17.86
CA ILE A 20 -5.71 11.49 17.96
C ILE A 20 -5.54 12.10 16.55
N ILE A 21 -4.83 11.42 15.65
CA ILE A 21 -4.66 11.90 14.27
C ILE A 21 -6.01 11.90 13.54
N SER A 22 -6.81 10.85 13.68
CA SER A 22 -8.15 10.77 13.09
C SER A 22 -9.10 11.84 13.64
N THR A 23 -9.06 12.11 14.94
CA THR A 23 -9.89 13.16 15.57
C THR A 23 -9.42 14.57 15.23
N ILE A 24 -8.12 14.82 15.08
CA ILE A 24 -7.58 16.11 14.60
C ILE A 24 -7.98 16.34 13.14
N ILE A 25 -7.93 15.31 12.30
CA ILE A 25 -8.41 15.39 10.91
C ILE A 25 -9.91 15.71 10.90
N GLN A 26 -10.72 15.00 11.71
CA GLN A 26 -12.15 15.25 11.84
C GLN A 26 -12.47 16.68 12.32
N HIS A 27 -11.74 17.18 13.32
CA HIS A 27 -11.94 18.51 13.89
C HIS A 27 -11.47 19.63 12.94
N THR A 28 -10.43 19.38 12.14
CA THR A 28 -9.98 20.34 11.11
C THR A 28 -10.99 20.44 9.98
N ILE A 29 -11.65 19.33 9.62
CA ILE A 29 -12.73 19.28 8.63
C ILE A 29 -13.99 19.99 9.14
N LEU A 30 -14.38 19.79 10.41
CA LEU A 30 -15.54 20.45 11.02
C LEU A 30 -15.33 21.96 11.26
N ALA A 31 -14.13 22.39 11.64
CA ALA A 31 -13.82 23.80 11.85
C ALA A 31 -13.88 24.62 10.54
N ASN A 32 -13.56 23.99 9.41
CA ASN A 32 -13.63 24.62 8.09
C ASN A 32 -15.08 24.88 7.64
N HIS A 33 -16.06 24.17 8.21
CA HIS A 33 -17.49 24.36 7.89
C HIS A 33 -18.15 25.51 8.70
N SER A 34 -17.52 26.00 9.77
CA SER A 34 -18.10 27.06 10.64
C SER A 34 -17.72 28.51 10.27
N LEU A 35 -16.80 28.73 9.33
CA LEU A 35 -16.27 30.08 9.03
C LEU A 35 -16.93 30.80 7.84
N HIS A 36 -18.17 30.46 7.49
CA HIS A 36 -18.85 31.09 6.36
C HIS A 36 -19.63 32.38 6.68
N HIS A 37 -19.42 33.00 7.85
CA HIS A 37 -20.21 34.17 8.24
C HIS A 37 -19.46 35.32 8.92
N THR A 38 -18.28 35.73 8.45
CA THR A 38 -17.91 37.17 8.52
C THR A 38 -16.91 37.53 7.43
N LYS A 39 -17.21 38.61 6.71
CA LYS A 39 -16.52 39.09 5.51
C LYS A 39 -15.30 39.91 5.93
N GLU A 40 -14.12 39.30 5.98
CA GLU A 40 -12.84 40.00 5.95
C GLU A 40 -12.01 39.56 4.73
N ILE A 41 -11.35 40.54 4.13
CA ILE A 41 -10.64 40.44 2.86
C ILE A 41 -9.34 39.63 3.10
N VAL A 42 -9.36 38.36 2.72
CA VAL A 42 -8.19 37.47 2.82
C VAL A 42 -7.29 37.67 1.60
N ILE A 43 -6.10 38.26 1.82
CA ILE A 43 -5.08 38.59 0.80
C ILE A 43 -4.16 37.38 0.49
N ILE A 44 -4.58 36.16 0.84
CA ILE A 44 -3.88 34.93 0.44
C ILE A 44 -4.92 33.89 0.05
N GLN A 45 -5.32 33.88 -1.23
CA GLN A 45 -5.98 32.72 -1.82
C GLN A 45 -4.92 31.63 -2.03
N TRP A 46 -4.61 30.91 -0.96
CA TRP A 46 -3.90 29.66 -1.07
C TRP A 46 -4.77 28.71 -1.90
N ASN A 47 -4.37 28.50 -3.16
CA ASN A 47 -5.03 27.52 -4.02
C ASN A 47 -4.61 26.11 -3.58
N TYR A 48 -5.11 25.68 -2.42
CA TYR A 48 -4.84 24.37 -1.82
C TYR A 48 -5.44 23.21 -2.63
N HIS A 49 -6.23 23.49 -3.66
CA HIS A 49 -6.99 22.48 -4.40
C HIS A 49 -6.07 21.53 -5.19
N GLU A 50 -4.92 22.01 -5.69
CA GLU A 50 -3.98 21.19 -6.47
C GLU A 50 -2.93 20.48 -5.59
N PHE A 51 -2.53 21.12 -4.47
CA PHE A 51 -1.54 20.57 -3.54
C PHE A 51 -2.13 19.60 -2.50
N SER A 52 -3.45 19.60 -2.28
CA SER A 52 -4.11 18.73 -1.31
C SER A 52 -3.83 17.24 -1.57
N THR A 53 -3.83 16.83 -2.84
CA THR A 53 -3.54 15.46 -3.27
C THR A 53 -2.10 15.05 -2.92
N HIS A 54 -1.14 15.92 -3.21
CA HIS A 54 0.29 15.72 -3.00
C HIS A 54 0.64 15.63 -1.51
N ILE A 55 0.12 16.56 -0.71
CA ILE A 55 0.34 16.61 0.74
C ILE A 55 -0.26 15.38 1.41
N THR A 56 -1.45 14.95 0.99
CA THR A 56 -2.11 13.76 1.54
C THR A 56 -1.33 12.48 1.24
N VAL A 57 -0.82 12.30 0.01
CA VAL A 57 0.00 11.14 -0.36
C VAL A 57 1.33 11.12 0.40
N MET A 58 2.00 12.27 0.54
CA MET A 58 3.23 12.37 1.35
C MET A 58 2.98 12.07 2.83
N LEU A 59 1.90 12.59 3.41
CA LEU A 59 1.53 12.32 4.80
C LEU A 59 1.23 10.82 5.00
N PHE A 60 0.52 10.19 4.07
CA PHE A 60 0.26 8.75 4.09
C PHE A 60 1.55 7.94 4.00
N LEU A 61 2.49 8.31 3.12
CA LEU A 61 3.80 7.66 3.03
C LEU A 61 4.61 7.81 4.33
N ILE A 62 4.63 8.99 4.93
CA ILE A 62 5.31 9.23 6.22
C ILE A 62 4.67 8.38 7.32
N LEU A 63 3.34 8.26 7.35
CA LEU A 63 2.64 7.39 8.28
C LEU A 63 3.06 5.92 8.10
N LEU A 64 3.15 5.43 6.86
CA LEU A 64 3.62 4.06 6.58
C LEU A 64 5.06 3.82 7.03
N VAL A 65 5.96 4.78 6.79
CA VAL A 65 7.36 4.71 7.25
C VAL A 65 7.44 4.72 8.77
N CYS A 66 6.68 5.60 9.44
CA CYS A 66 6.62 5.67 10.90
C CYS A 66 6.12 4.35 11.51
N LEU A 67 5.09 3.76 10.90
CA LEU A 67 4.55 2.47 11.29
C LEU A 67 5.58 1.33 11.10
N LYS A 68 6.31 1.34 9.99
CA LYS A 68 7.40 0.39 9.73
C LYS A 68 8.53 0.51 10.78
N LEU A 69 8.87 1.73 11.19
CA LEU A 69 9.82 1.97 12.28
C LEU A 69 9.30 1.49 13.64
N ALA A 70 8.03 1.75 13.95
CA ALA A 70 7.40 1.28 15.18
C ALA A 70 7.34 -0.25 15.25
N TYR A 71 7.13 -0.90 14.11
CA TYR A 71 7.16 -2.35 13.98
C TYR A 71 8.52 -2.94 14.33
N HIS A 72 9.60 -2.35 13.78
CA HIS A 72 10.96 -2.81 14.05
C HIS A 72 11.36 -2.68 15.53
N HIS A 73 10.83 -1.67 16.23
CA HIS A 73 11.06 -1.49 17.67
C HIS A 73 10.32 -2.51 18.54
N SER A 74 9.34 -3.22 18.00
CA SER A 74 8.46 -4.12 18.75
C SER A 74 8.75 -5.60 18.43
N PRO A 75 9.70 -6.26 19.14
CA PRO A 75 10.15 -7.62 18.80
C PRO A 75 9.08 -8.72 18.98
N PHE A 76 7.90 -8.43 19.53
CA PHE A 76 6.87 -9.44 19.80
C PHE A 76 5.95 -9.65 18.60
N ILE A 77 5.70 -8.64 17.77
CA ILE A 77 4.84 -8.77 16.59
C ILE A 77 5.65 -9.35 15.41
N SER A 78 6.94 -9.02 15.31
CA SER A 78 7.84 -9.54 14.25
C SER A 78 8.08 -11.04 14.27
N ALA A 79 7.77 -11.73 15.38
CA ALA A 79 7.92 -13.18 15.47
C ALA A 79 6.77 -13.96 14.81
N TYR A 80 5.58 -13.36 14.70
CA TYR A 80 4.37 -14.05 14.24
C TYR A 80 3.83 -13.55 12.91
N VAL A 81 4.05 -12.27 12.58
CA VAL A 81 3.52 -11.64 11.37
C VAL A 81 4.71 -11.20 10.50
N PRO A 82 4.69 -11.41 9.18
CA PRO A 82 5.67 -10.79 8.30
C PRO A 82 5.31 -9.32 8.07
N GLU A 83 6.31 -8.45 7.96
CA GLU A 83 6.14 -6.99 7.80
C GLU A 83 5.15 -6.63 6.67
N SER A 84 5.27 -7.30 5.51
CA SER A 84 4.41 -7.06 4.35
C SER A 84 2.94 -7.38 4.61
N LEU A 85 2.64 -8.42 5.40
CA LEU A 85 1.24 -8.79 5.71
C LEU A 85 0.58 -7.73 6.59
N LEU A 86 1.32 -7.16 7.54
CA LEU A 86 0.83 -6.08 8.38
C LEU A 86 0.51 -4.83 7.56
N LEU A 87 1.39 -4.46 6.63
CA LEU A 87 1.17 -3.33 5.71
C LEU A 87 -0.06 -3.55 4.83
N ILE A 88 -0.27 -4.77 4.31
CA ILE A 88 -1.46 -5.13 3.54
C ILE A 88 -2.73 -4.99 4.39
N LEU A 89 -2.75 -5.53 5.62
CA LEU A 89 -3.92 -5.44 6.50
C LEU A 89 -4.30 -4.01 6.86
N ILE A 90 -3.31 -3.15 7.10
CA ILE A 90 -3.53 -1.74 7.42
C ILE A 90 -4.02 -0.99 6.19
N GLY A 91 -3.46 -1.27 5.01
CA GLY A 91 -3.95 -0.74 3.74
C GLY A 91 -5.42 -1.11 3.49
N ILE A 92 -5.81 -2.36 3.74
CA ILE A 92 -7.20 -2.82 3.62
C ILE A 92 -8.11 -2.10 4.62
N THR A 93 -7.70 -2.04 5.90
CA THR A 93 -8.48 -1.37 6.95
C THR A 93 -8.69 0.11 6.62
N PHE A 94 -7.63 0.81 6.25
CA PHE A 94 -7.68 2.20 5.83
C PHE A 94 -8.55 2.41 4.57
N GLY A 95 -8.35 1.60 3.54
CA GLY A 95 -9.15 1.66 2.31
C GLY A 95 -10.64 1.38 2.55
N SER A 96 -10.96 0.48 3.48
CA SER A 96 -12.34 0.18 3.87
C SER A 96 -13.01 1.34 4.63
N ILE A 97 -12.29 2.02 5.53
CA ILE A 97 -12.78 3.19 6.27
C ILE A 97 -13.08 4.35 5.31
N VAL A 98 -12.15 4.62 4.39
CA VAL A 98 -12.32 5.68 3.38
C VAL A 98 -13.50 5.37 2.46
N SER A 99 -13.63 4.11 2.01
CA SER A 99 -14.74 3.70 1.14
C SER A 99 -16.10 3.83 1.84
N TYR A 100 -16.17 3.55 3.14
CA TYR A 100 -17.38 3.69 3.94
C TYR A 100 -17.79 5.17 4.14
N GLU A 101 -16.83 6.06 4.38
CA GLU A 101 -17.09 7.49 4.56
C GLU A 101 -17.54 8.17 3.25
N ILE A 102 -16.95 7.76 2.12
CA ILE A 102 -17.31 8.28 0.79
C ILE A 102 -18.75 7.89 0.41
N ASP A 103 -19.19 6.67 0.73
CA ASP A 103 -20.55 6.19 0.45
C ASP A 103 -21.61 6.99 1.24
N LYS A 104 -21.25 7.44 2.45
CA LYS A 104 -22.13 8.22 3.33
C LYS A 104 -22.25 9.70 2.93
N GLN A 105 -21.22 10.25 2.27
CA GLN A 105 -21.15 11.63 1.79
C GLN A 105 -21.55 11.73 0.30
N SER A 106 -22.52 10.94 -0.16
CA SER A 106 -23.05 11.02 -1.52
C SER A 106 -24.03 12.19 -1.65
N ASN A 107 -23.49 13.41 -1.71
CA ASN A 107 -24.02 14.54 -2.48
C ASN A 107 -22.91 15.58 -2.59
N THR A 108 -22.29 15.65 -3.76
CA THR A 108 -21.24 16.62 -4.13
C THR A 108 -19.97 16.54 -3.27
N ILE A 109 -18.91 15.93 -3.80
CA ILE A 109 -17.55 16.51 -3.99
C ILE A 109 -16.61 15.35 -4.42
N GLU A 110 -16.15 15.43 -5.68
CA GLU A 110 -14.89 14.90 -6.23
C GLU A 110 -14.46 13.46 -5.84
N HIS A 111 -14.96 12.48 -6.62
CA HIS A 111 -14.59 11.06 -6.64
C HIS A 111 -13.11 10.72 -6.96
N SER A 112 -12.20 11.69 -6.97
CA SER A 112 -10.88 11.58 -7.61
C SER A 112 -9.69 11.50 -6.63
N VAL A 113 -9.84 11.92 -5.38
CA VAL A 113 -8.68 12.12 -4.48
C VAL A 113 -8.03 10.81 -4.00
N TRP A 114 -8.80 9.71 -3.93
CA TRP A 114 -8.34 8.44 -3.34
C TRP A 114 -8.23 7.26 -4.32
N LYS A 115 -8.36 7.50 -5.63
CA LYS A 115 -8.08 6.44 -6.61
C LYS A 115 -6.58 6.33 -6.82
N PHE A 116 -6.03 5.16 -6.52
CA PHE A 116 -4.64 4.84 -6.78
C PHE A 116 -4.39 4.69 -8.28
N THR A 117 -4.13 5.81 -8.94
CA THR A 117 -3.78 5.83 -10.37
C THR A 117 -2.36 5.30 -10.56
N PRO A 118 -2.07 4.53 -11.62
CA PRO A 118 -0.72 4.05 -11.93
C PRO A 118 0.34 5.17 -11.98
N GLU A 119 -0.04 6.38 -12.39
CA GLU A 119 0.84 7.55 -12.42
C GLU A 119 1.29 7.98 -11.02
N LEU A 120 0.37 8.04 -10.05
CA LEU A 120 0.71 8.37 -8.66
C LEU A 120 1.62 7.30 -8.04
N PHE A 121 1.36 6.03 -8.33
CA PHE A 121 2.23 4.94 -7.90
C PHE A 121 3.65 5.11 -8.43
N ALA A 122 3.80 5.34 -9.74
CA ALA A 122 5.09 5.46 -10.39
C ALA A 122 5.87 6.70 -9.92
N TYR A 123 5.21 7.84 -9.70
CA TYR A 123 5.89 9.08 -9.28
C TYR A 123 6.25 9.11 -7.80
N TYR A 124 5.39 8.59 -6.91
CA TYR A 124 5.56 8.78 -5.46
C TYR A 124 5.99 7.52 -4.72
N LEU A 125 5.47 6.35 -5.08
CA LEU A 125 5.71 5.13 -4.31
C LEU A 125 6.87 4.31 -4.88
N LEU A 126 6.98 4.24 -6.21
CA LEU A 126 8.02 3.45 -6.87
C LEU A 126 9.44 3.92 -6.52
N PRO A 127 9.78 5.22 -6.51
CA PRO A 127 11.16 5.65 -6.26
C PRO A 127 11.67 5.29 -4.85
N PRO A 128 10.91 5.52 -3.76
CA PRO A 128 11.29 5.03 -2.43
C PRO A 128 11.41 3.51 -2.33
N ILE A 129 10.49 2.74 -2.94
CA ILE A 129 10.50 1.27 -2.89
C ILE A 129 11.76 0.70 -3.57
N ILE A 130 12.08 1.20 -4.77
CA ILE A 130 13.28 0.79 -5.50
C ILE A 130 14.53 1.20 -4.75
N LEU A 131 14.57 2.42 -4.19
CA LEU A 131 15.73 2.90 -3.43
C LEU A 131 15.97 2.06 -2.16
N GLU A 132 14.92 1.72 -1.42
CA GLU A 132 15.01 0.88 -0.22
C GLU A 132 15.55 -0.52 -0.57
N SER A 133 14.99 -1.12 -1.61
CA SER A 133 15.39 -2.46 -2.08
C SER A 133 16.83 -2.48 -2.61
N ALA A 134 17.23 -1.45 -3.36
CA ALA A 134 18.58 -1.30 -3.89
C ALA A 134 19.61 -1.03 -2.78
N TYR A 135 19.24 -0.23 -1.77
CA TYR A 135 20.11 0.04 -0.62
C TYR A 135 20.41 -1.24 0.18
N GLY A 136 19.41 -2.11 0.37
CA GLY A 136 19.60 -3.42 1.03
C GLY A 136 20.48 -4.40 0.25
N LEU A 137 20.65 -4.18 -1.05
CA LEU A 137 21.40 -5.08 -1.96
C LEU A 137 22.86 -4.68 -2.14
N TYR A 138 23.27 -3.47 -1.73
CA TYR A 138 24.61 -2.95 -1.94
C TYR A 138 25.66 -3.67 -1.07
N ASN A 139 26.12 -4.83 -1.54
CA ASN A 139 27.20 -5.61 -0.96
C ASN A 139 28.19 -6.03 -2.08
N ARG A 140 29.49 -6.03 -1.80
CA ARG A 140 30.54 -6.49 -2.72
C ARG A 140 30.28 -7.90 -3.25
N THR A 141 29.73 -8.79 -2.41
CA THR A 141 29.37 -10.16 -2.81
C THR A 141 28.29 -10.20 -3.90
N PHE A 142 27.33 -9.26 -3.89
CA PHE A 142 26.32 -9.17 -4.94
C PHE A 142 26.96 -8.86 -6.31
N SER A 143 27.95 -7.97 -6.34
CA SER A 143 28.67 -7.63 -7.56
C SER A 143 29.54 -8.78 -8.09
N GLU A 144 30.04 -9.65 -7.21
CA GLU A 144 30.86 -10.82 -7.59
C GLU A 144 30.01 -11.95 -8.22
N TYR A 145 28.74 -12.08 -7.82
CA TYR A 145 27.79 -13.09 -8.34
C TYR A 145 26.74 -12.55 -9.31
N LEU A 146 26.92 -11.33 -9.85
CA LEU A 146 25.96 -10.64 -10.70
C LEU A 146 25.49 -11.50 -11.89
N GLY A 147 26.41 -12.25 -12.53
CA GLY A 147 26.07 -13.13 -13.65
C GLY A 147 25.10 -14.24 -13.30
N THR A 148 25.30 -14.92 -12.16
CA THR A 148 24.38 -15.96 -11.66
C THR A 148 23.04 -15.37 -11.27
N ILE A 149 23.04 -14.19 -10.65
CA ILE A 149 21.81 -13.49 -10.24
C ILE A 149 20.99 -13.08 -11.47
N LEU A 150 21.63 -12.54 -12.52
CA LEU A 150 20.94 -12.22 -13.78
C LEU A 150 20.40 -13.47 -14.48
N LEU A 151 21.18 -14.55 -14.50
CA LEU A 151 20.74 -15.81 -15.08
C LEU A 151 19.51 -16.35 -14.35
N PHE A 152 19.53 -16.34 -13.01
CA PHE A 152 18.40 -16.75 -12.20
C PHE A 152 17.21 -15.80 -12.34
N SER A 153 17.45 -14.49 -12.36
CA SER A 153 16.38 -13.48 -12.47
C SER A 153 15.71 -13.50 -13.84
N VAL A 154 16.43 -13.71 -14.94
CA VAL A 154 15.85 -13.70 -16.29
C VAL A 154 15.35 -15.08 -16.69
N LEU A 155 16.20 -16.11 -16.65
CA LEU A 155 15.76 -17.46 -17.05
C LEU A 155 14.80 -18.04 -16.02
N GLY A 156 15.02 -17.78 -14.73
CA GLY A 156 14.14 -18.27 -13.68
C GLY A 156 12.74 -17.66 -13.76
N THR A 157 12.61 -16.35 -14.02
CA THR A 157 11.29 -15.73 -14.23
C THR A 157 10.61 -16.26 -15.50
N ILE A 158 11.35 -16.40 -16.60
CA ILE A 158 10.81 -16.96 -17.86
C ILE A 158 10.27 -18.38 -17.65
N CYS A 159 11.08 -19.26 -17.05
CA CYS A 159 10.66 -20.62 -16.76
C CYS A 159 9.51 -20.65 -15.75
N ASN A 160 9.53 -19.81 -14.71
CA ASN A 160 8.50 -19.78 -13.68
C ASN A 160 7.14 -19.36 -14.25
N PHE A 161 7.06 -18.31 -15.08
CA PHE A 161 5.78 -17.90 -15.66
C PHE A 161 5.26 -18.91 -16.68
N LEU A 162 6.16 -19.57 -17.44
CA LEU A 162 5.75 -20.63 -18.36
C LEU A 162 5.20 -21.84 -17.60
N ILE A 163 5.88 -22.27 -16.53
CA ILE A 163 5.46 -23.41 -15.73
C ILE A 163 4.13 -23.12 -15.06
N ILE A 164 3.99 -22.01 -14.34
CA ILE A 164 2.74 -21.65 -13.64
C ILE A 164 1.60 -21.47 -14.67
N GLY A 165 1.82 -20.74 -15.77
CA GLY A 165 0.80 -20.51 -16.78
C GLY A 165 0.35 -21.78 -17.51
N LEU A 166 1.28 -22.64 -17.92
CA LEU A 166 0.96 -23.92 -18.56
C LEU A 166 0.31 -24.90 -17.59
N LEU A 167 0.78 -24.99 -16.34
CA LEU A 167 0.16 -25.83 -15.32
C LEU A 167 -1.28 -25.40 -15.07
N MET A 168 -1.53 -24.10 -14.95
CA MET A 168 -2.89 -23.60 -14.71
C MET A 168 -3.81 -23.89 -15.90
N TYR A 169 -3.31 -23.76 -17.14
CA TYR A 169 -4.05 -24.18 -18.33
C TYR A 169 -4.28 -25.69 -18.41
N SER A 170 -3.30 -26.51 -18.05
CA SER A 170 -3.46 -27.96 -17.99
C SER A 170 -4.49 -28.38 -16.95
N LEU A 171 -4.47 -27.77 -15.75
CA LEU A 171 -5.49 -27.99 -14.71
C LEU A 171 -6.89 -27.58 -15.16
N PHE A 172 -6.98 -26.55 -16.00
CA PHE A 172 -8.24 -26.08 -16.59
C PHE A 172 -8.80 -27.10 -17.57
N GLN A 173 -7.95 -27.60 -18.48
CA GLN A 173 -8.35 -28.62 -19.44
C GLN A 173 -8.73 -29.95 -18.79
N LEU A 174 -8.13 -30.27 -17.63
CA LEU A 174 -8.48 -31.44 -16.82
C LEU A 174 -9.76 -31.26 -15.98
N GLY A 175 -10.40 -30.08 -16.00
CA GLY A 175 -11.62 -29.80 -15.25
C GLY A 175 -11.42 -29.69 -13.73
N LEU A 176 -10.18 -29.59 -13.25
CA LEU A 176 -9.86 -29.52 -11.81
C LEU A 176 -10.10 -28.14 -11.21
N LEU A 177 -10.20 -27.10 -12.05
CA LEU A 177 -10.49 -25.72 -11.64
C LEU A 177 -12.00 -25.44 -11.48
N GLY A 178 -12.86 -26.45 -11.60
CA GLY A 178 -14.32 -26.31 -11.59
C GLY A 178 -14.88 -25.80 -12.93
N THR A 179 -16.20 -25.61 -13.03
CA THR A 179 -16.85 -25.03 -14.22
C THR A 179 -16.64 -23.52 -14.24
N PRO A 180 -15.72 -22.99 -15.06
CA PRO A 180 -15.43 -21.57 -15.08
C PRO A 180 -16.52 -20.84 -15.86
N LEU A 181 -16.99 -19.71 -15.33
CA LEU A 181 -17.99 -18.86 -15.98
C LEU A 181 -17.44 -18.10 -17.22
N ILE A 182 -16.12 -18.11 -17.41
CA ILE A 182 -15.38 -17.37 -18.44
C ILE A 182 -14.41 -18.33 -19.12
N GLN A 183 -14.51 -18.47 -20.44
CA GLN A 183 -13.57 -19.28 -21.22
C GLN A 183 -12.27 -18.50 -21.42
N PHE A 184 -11.25 -18.83 -20.62
CA PHE A 184 -9.92 -18.25 -20.77
C PHE A 184 -9.13 -18.98 -21.87
N ASP A 185 -8.61 -18.21 -22.81
CA ASP A 185 -7.59 -18.69 -23.75
C ASP A 185 -6.26 -18.94 -23.03
N ILE A 186 -5.36 -19.72 -23.64
CA ILE A 186 -4.00 -19.95 -23.12
C ILE A 186 -3.27 -18.63 -22.80
N LYS A 187 -3.53 -17.59 -23.60
CA LYS A 187 -2.98 -16.25 -23.41
C LYS A 187 -3.41 -15.62 -22.09
N GLY A 188 -4.66 -15.85 -21.65
CA GLY A 188 -5.16 -15.34 -20.38
C GLY A 188 -4.44 -15.97 -19.18
N PHE A 189 -4.18 -17.27 -19.24
CA PHE A 189 -3.42 -17.99 -18.21
C PHE A 189 -1.96 -17.57 -18.17
N LEU A 190 -1.33 -17.38 -19.33
CA LEU A 190 0.04 -16.86 -19.42
C LEU A 190 0.15 -15.41 -18.93
N LEU A 191 -0.84 -14.56 -19.23
CA LEU A 191 -0.90 -13.19 -18.71
C LEU A 191 -0.98 -13.22 -17.17
N PHE A 192 -1.92 -13.96 -16.61
CA PHE A 192 -2.07 -14.06 -15.16
C PHE A 192 -0.81 -14.57 -14.49
N SER A 193 -0.18 -15.60 -15.07
CA SER A 193 1.08 -16.11 -14.55
C SER A 193 2.21 -15.10 -14.64
N SER A 194 2.26 -14.25 -15.68
CA SER A 194 3.25 -13.18 -15.78
C SER A 194 3.10 -12.18 -14.62
N ILE A 195 1.85 -11.84 -14.23
CA ILE A 195 1.59 -10.94 -13.10
C ILE A 195 2.03 -11.55 -11.76
N ILE A 196 1.95 -12.87 -11.58
CA ILE A 196 2.39 -13.53 -10.35
C ILE A 196 3.93 -13.53 -10.22
N VAL A 197 4.61 -13.67 -11.35
CA VAL A 197 6.07 -13.85 -11.40
C VAL A 197 6.83 -12.53 -11.51
N ALA A 198 6.18 -11.49 -12.06
CA ALA A 198 6.70 -10.13 -12.14
C ALA A 198 6.81 -9.47 -10.75
#